data_AF-A0A379WK61-F1
#
_entry.id   AF-A0A379WK61-F1
#
_cell.length_a   1.000
_cell.length_b   1.000
_cell.length_c   1.000
_cell.angle_alpha   90.00
_cell.angle_beta   90.00
_cell.angle_gamma   90.00
#
_symmetry.space_group_name_H-M   'P 1'
#
loop_
_entity.id
_entity.type
_entity.pdbx_description
1 polymer ?
#
loop_
_entity_poly.entity_id
_entity_poly.type
_entity_poly.pdbx_seq_one_letter_code
_entity_poly.pdbx_strand_id
1 'polypeptide(L)'
;MKNAKWLFLSIMMAFIGVPLLVNIITIIVGGMWACISVLENSIPVAQSIEKATIIPVALLGAGLIFLCGRIWGKGNASEVNPEWRDCCLLMPALVVLMGWVILMFLTDLNIRAIGRKPIAQVVQTLWLVPSVISFFNGWVWAVLLIPVGSQLCFALGYGGARWGVLRGGAGYSCRNLLVICLLFFGSCAVYQSHLYAVKYPAPESSEYLYFRDYQAHTWGNKLTGLRDEPTLLLTQNWPRLDGATAGLPLYASAFYALTRFPDDICPEDYLENQGTIEAYQNILNGNAILFLSPSLPLLKSNWPRPVRKTGLHPLCT
;
A
#
# COMPACT_ATOMS: atom_id res chain seq x y z
N MET A 1 -20.21 31.61 27.20
CA MET A 1 -20.36 30.54 26.18
C MET A 1 -19.85 30.91 24.77
N LYS A 2 -19.15 32.03 24.54
CA LYS A 2 -18.64 32.40 23.19
C LYS A 2 -17.41 31.61 22.72
N ASN A 3 -16.63 31.03 23.63
CA ASN A 3 -15.35 30.37 23.32
C ASN A 3 -15.50 28.90 22.88
N ALA A 4 -16.55 28.20 23.32
CA ALA A 4 -16.74 26.78 23.04
C ALA A 4 -17.11 26.51 21.57
N LYS A 5 -17.85 27.41 20.93
CA LYS A 5 -18.26 27.29 19.52
C LYS A 5 -17.06 27.15 18.58
N TRP A 6 -16.03 27.97 18.78
CA TRP A 6 -14.87 28.04 17.89
C TRP A 6 -13.93 26.85 18.06
N LEU A 7 -13.79 26.34 19.30
CA LEU A 7 -13.07 25.11 19.58
C LEU A 7 -13.81 23.88 19.01
N PHE A 8 -15.13 23.82 19.19
CA PHE A 8 -15.95 22.77 18.59
C PHE A 8 -15.84 22.75 17.06
N LEU A 9 -15.89 23.93 16.43
CA LEU A 9 -15.71 24.05 14.99
C LEU A 9 -14.33 23.55 14.53
N SER A 10 -13.27 23.82 15.30
CA SER A 10 -11.93 23.26 15.01
C SER A 10 -11.86 21.76 15.15
N ILE A 11 -12.50 21.17 16.16
CA ILE A 11 -12.55 19.71 16.33
C ILE A 11 -13.30 19.07 15.16
N MET A 12 -14.46 19.61 14.79
CA MET A 12 -15.22 19.15 13.63
C MET A 12 -14.43 19.29 12.32
N MET A 13 -13.74 20.41 12.15
CA MET A 13 -12.88 20.61 10.98
C MET A 13 -11.73 19.60 10.96
N ALA A 14 -11.08 19.34 12.11
CA ALA A 14 -9.94 18.44 12.21
C ALA A 14 -10.33 16.97 11.94
N PHE A 15 -11.42 16.48 12.53
CA PHE A 15 -11.79 15.05 12.43
C PHE A 15 -12.72 14.70 11.28
N ILE A 16 -13.42 15.67 10.68
CA ILE A 16 -14.40 15.43 9.60
C ILE A 16 -14.07 16.29 8.38
N GLY A 17 -13.86 17.60 8.58
CA GLY A 17 -13.64 18.53 7.48
C GLY A 17 -12.39 18.25 6.65
N VAL A 18 -11.23 18.08 7.29
CA VAL A 18 -9.97 17.77 6.62
C VAL A 18 -10.02 16.43 5.88
N PRO A 19 -10.45 15.30 6.51
CA PRO A 19 -10.62 14.05 5.77
C PRO A 19 -11.55 14.18 4.56
N LEU A 20 -12.68 14.88 4.69
CA LEU A 20 -13.61 15.09 3.56
C LEU A 20 -12.94 15.87 2.42
N LEU A 21 -12.22 16.96 2.73
CA LEU A 21 -11.46 17.73 1.75
C LEU A 21 -10.42 16.87 1.03
N VAL A 22 -9.72 16.01 1.77
CA VAL A 22 -8.72 15.10 1.19
C VAL A 22 -9.39 14.12 0.23
N ASN A 23 -10.51 13.51 0.59
CA ASN A 23 -11.23 12.62 -0.34
C ASN A 23 -11.64 13.37 -1.63
N ILE A 24 -12.18 14.58 -1.53
CA ILE A 24 -12.57 15.40 -2.69
C ILE A 24 -11.36 15.72 -3.57
N ILE A 25 -10.27 16.20 -2.97
CA ILE A 25 -9.04 16.55 -3.69
C ILE A 25 -8.42 15.31 -4.34
N THR A 26 -8.42 14.16 -3.66
CA THR A 26 -7.92 12.90 -4.23
C THR A 26 -8.77 12.44 -5.42
N ILE A 27 -10.10 12.61 -5.40
CA ILE A 27 -10.95 12.31 -6.56
C ILE A 27 -10.60 13.23 -7.73
N ILE A 28 -10.46 14.53 -7.49
CA ILE A 28 -10.19 15.51 -8.56
C ILE A 28 -8.79 15.29 -9.15
N VAL A 29 -7.76 15.26 -8.29
CA VAL A 29 -6.36 15.11 -8.73
C VAL A 29 -6.10 13.71 -9.27
N GLY A 30 -6.62 12.67 -8.62
CA GLY A 30 -6.51 11.28 -9.08
C GLY A 30 -7.28 11.05 -10.38
N GLY A 31 -8.44 11.67 -10.57
CA GLY A 31 -9.19 11.64 -11.82
C GLY A 31 -8.45 12.30 -12.97
N MET A 32 -7.87 13.50 -12.75
CA MET A 32 -7.02 14.16 -13.75
C MET A 32 -5.80 13.31 -14.11
N TRP A 33 -5.15 12.70 -13.11
CA TRP A 33 -4.03 11.79 -13.32
C TRP A 33 -4.43 10.57 -14.19
N ALA A 34 -5.56 9.94 -13.86
CA ALA A 34 -6.09 8.81 -14.63
C ALA A 34 -6.35 9.20 -16.10
N CYS A 35 -6.96 10.36 -16.36
CA CYS A 35 -7.17 10.87 -17.71
C CYS A 35 -5.84 11.05 -18.48
N ILE A 36 -4.83 11.64 -17.84
CA ILE A 36 -3.51 11.83 -18.46
C ILE A 36 -2.87 10.48 -18.78
N SER A 37 -2.93 9.51 -17.87
CA SER A 37 -2.35 8.17 -18.10
C SER A 37 -3.00 7.41 -19.26
N VAL A 38 -4.31 7.60 -19.49
CA VAL A 38 -5.03 7.02 -20.64
C VAL A 38 -4.57 7.67 -21.96
N LEU A 39 -4.36 8.98 -21.96
CA LEU A 39 -3.82 9.73 -23.10
C LEU A 39 -2.37 9.33 -23.42
N GLU A 40 -1.54 9.13 -22.39
CA GLU A 40 -0.13 8.73 -22.55
C GLU A 40 0.03 7.31 -23.10
N ASN A 41 -0.83 6.37 -22.71
CA ASN A 41 -0.84 5.00 -23.26
C ASN A 41 -1.17 4.93 -24.76
N SER A 42 -1.57 6.04 -25.38
CA SER A 42 -1.80 6.13 -26.82
C SER A 42 -0.53 6.49 -27.61
N ILE A 43 0.59 6.78 -26.92
CA ILE A 43 1.86 7.22 -27.52
C ILE A 43 3.01 6.31 -27.05
N PRO A 44 3.76 5.66 -27.96
CA PRO A 44 4.73 4.58 -27.65
C PRO A 44 6.03 5.01 -26.93
N VAL A 45 6.11 6.24 -26.41
CA VAL A 45 7.32 6.80 -25.77
C VAL A 45 7.24 6.83 -24.23
N ALA A 46 6.12 6.42 -23.63
CA ALA A 46 5.74 6.82 -22.27
C ALA A 46 6.13 5.85 -21.11
N GLN A 47 7.00 4.86 -21.29
CA GLN A 47 7.33 3.92 -20.19
C GLN A 47 8.26 4.49 -19.10
N SER A 48 8.80 5.70 -19.28
CA SER A 48 9.73 6.33 -18.31
C SER A 48 9.05 7.27 -17.30
N ILE A 49 7.76 7.57 -17.46
CA ILE A 49 7.06 8.64 -16.71
C ILE A 49 6.39 8.13 -15.42
N GLU A 50 6.10 6.82 -15.31
CA GLU A 50 5.29 6.24 -14.22
C GLU A 50 5.85 6.45 -12.80
N LYS A 51 7.19 6.49 -12.64
CA LYS A 51 7.83 6.73 -11.33
C LYS A 51 8.04 8.22 -11.00
N ALA A 52 7.97 9.11 -11.99
CA ALA A 52 8.30 10.53 -11.84
C ALA A 52 7.11 11.40 -11.40
N THR A 53 5.89 10.85 -11.37
CA THR A 53 4.66 11.66 -11.28
C THR A 53 3.91 11.57 -9.95
N ILE A 54 4.20 10.57 -9.11
CA ILE A 54 3.58 10.44 -7.77
C ILE A 54 3.94 11.63 -6.87
N ILE A 55 5.21 12.06 -6.91
CA ILE A 55 5.71 13.18 -6.10
C ILE A 55 5.02 14.50 -6.48
N PRO A 56 4.98 14.94 -7.75
CA PRO A 56 4.30 16.19 -8.11
C PRO A 56 2.79 16.13 -7.84
N VAL A 57 2.13 14.98 -8.03
CA VAL A 57 0.71 14.79 -7.68
C VAL A 57 0.47 14.94 -6.17
N ALA A 58 1.33 14.33 -5.34
CA ALA A 58 1.26 14.46 -3.90
C ALA A 58 1.52 15.91 -3.44
N LEU A 59 2.47 16.60 -4.06
CA LEU A 59 2.77 18.01 -3.79
C LEU A 59 1.59 18.93 -4.16
N LEU A 60 0.94 18.68 -5.30
CA LEU A 60 -0.28 19.40 -5.69
C LEU A 60 -1.41 19.18 -4.67
N GLY A 61 -1.65 17.93 -4.26
CA GLY A 61 -2.64 17.62 -3.23
C GLY A 61 -2.34 18.31 -1.89
N ALA A 62 -1.10 18.26 -1.44
CA ALA A 62 -0.63 18.95 -0.23
C ALA A 62 -0.79 20.47 -0.33
N GLY A 63 -0.47 21.05 -1.50
CA GLY A 63 -0.64 22.47 -1.78
C GLY A 63 -2.10 22.91 -1.73
N LEU A 64 -3.02 22.15 -2.32
CA LEU A 64 -4.46 22.42 -2.27
C LEU A 64 -5.00 22.38 -0.84
N ILE A 65 -4.61 21.37 -0.05
CA ILE A 65 -4.99 21.27 1.37
C ILE A 65 -4.44 22.45 2.18
N PHE A 66 -3.19 22.86 1.94
CA PHE A 66 -2.60 24.03 2.55
C PHE A 66 -3.37 25.32 2.20
N LEU A 67 -3.76 25.49 0.94
CA LEU A 67 -4.57 26.64 0.51
C LEU A 67 -5.94 26.64 1.18
N CYS A 68 -6.61 25.49 1.31
CA CYS A 68 -7.85 25.36 2.06
C CYS A 68 -7.68 25.80 3.52
N GLY A 69 -6.60 25.36 4.17
CA GLY A 69 -6.23 25.81 5.52
C GLY A 69 -6.06 27.33 5.60
N ARG A 70 -5.38 27.93 4.61
CA ARG A 70 -5.12 29.38 4.56
C ARG A 70 -6.39 30.21 4.32
N ILE A 71 -7.28 29.75 3.45
CA ILE A 71 -8.58 30.40 3.21
C ILE A 71 -9.42 30.35 4.49
N TRP A 72 -9.47 29.19 5.13
CA TRP A 72 -10.21 29.01 6.37
C TRP A 72 -9.64 29.87 7.50
N GLY A 73 -8.31 29.97 7.64
CA GLY A 73 -7.65 30.82 8.64
C GLY A 73 -7.87 32.33 8.45
N LYS A 74 -8.04 32.78 7.20
CA LYS A 74 -8.37 34.18 6.87
C LYS A 74 -9.82 34.53 7.22
N GLY A 75 -10.78 33.67 6.87
CA GLY A 75 -12.20 33.88 7.21
C GLY A 75 -12.45 33.91 8.71
N ASN A 76 -11.56 33.26 9.47
CA ASN A 76 -11.64 33.05 10.91
C ASN A 76 -10.56 33.85 11.68
N ALA A 77 -10.19 35.03 11.17
CA ALA A 77 -9.07 35.82 11.70
C ALA A 77 -9.33 36.56 13.01
N SER A 78 -10.60 36.86 13.32
CA SER A 78 -11.02 37.71 14.44
C SER A 78 -11.24 36.93 15.76
N GLU A 79 -10.59 35.79 15.93
CA GLU A 79 -11.02 34.78 16.89
C GLU A 79 -10.26 34.74 18.22
N VAL A 80 -11.01 34.36 19.27
CA VAL A 80 -10.53 34.18 20.64
C VAL A 80 -9.78 32.84 20.75
N ASN A 81 -8.54 32.89 21.27
CA ASN A 81 -7.67 31.74 21.58
C ASN A 81 -7.17 30.91 20.37
N PRO A 82 -6.40 31.52 19.44
CA PRO A 82 -5.83 30.83 18.27
C PRO A 82 -4.95 29.62 18.61
N GLU A 83 -4.19 29.68 19.71
CA GLU A 83 -3.26 28.62 20.13
C GLU A 83 -3.96 27.28 20.42
N TRP A 84 -5.15 27.34 21.02
CA TRP A 84 -5.94 26.14 21.32
C TRP A 84 -6.55 25.52 20.07
N ARG A 85 -6.89 26.35 19.07
CA ARG A 85 -7.39 25.87 17.78
C ARG A 85 -6.29 25.15 17.00
N ASP A 86 -5.07 25.68 17.02
CA ASP A 86 -3.89 25.00 16.45
C ASP A 86 -3.69 23.62 17.08
N CYS A 87 -3.81 23.53 18.42
CA CYS A 87 -3.72 22.25 19.12
C CYS A 87 -4.78 21.26 18.63
N CYS A 88 -6.05 21.69 18.53
CA CYS A 88 -7.14 20.83 18.05
C CYS A 88 -6.93 20.33 16.62
N LEU A 89 -6.34 21.14 15.73
CA LEU A 89 -6.06 20.76 14.34
C LEU A 89 -4.92 19.75 14.22
N LEU A 90 -3.95 19.78 15.14
CA LEU A 90 -2.81 18.85 15.13
C LEU A 90 -3.12 17.52 15.83
N MET A 91 -4.15 17.47 16.69
CA MET A 91 -4.53 16.27 17.45
C MET A 91 -4.78 15.03 16.57
N PRO A 92 -5.52 15.08 15.44
CA PRO A 92 -5.72 13.91 14.60
C PRO A 92 -4.40 13.33 14.06
N ALA A 93 -3.46 14.18 13.66
CA ALA A 93 -2.14 13.72 13.18
C ALA A 93 -1.39 12.93 14.26
N LEU A 94 -1.45 13.40 15.50
CA LEU A 94 -0.82 12.73 16.65
C LEU A 94 -1.48 11.38 16.94
N VAL A 95 -2.81 11.33 16.94
CA VAL A 95 -3.58 10.09 17.19
C VAL A 95 -3.25 9.03 16.13
N VAL A 96 -3.20 9.43 14.85
CA VAL A 96 -2.85 8.51 13.76
C VAL A 96 -1.41 8.01 13.90
N LEU A 97 -0.44 8.90 14.18
CA LEU A 97 0.96 8.52 14.38
C LEU A 97 1.13 7.54 15.55
N MET A 98 0.52 7.85 16.70
CA MET A 98 0.60 7.00 17.89
C MET A 98 -0.05 5.63 17.62
N GLY A 99 -1.22 5.61 16.99
CA GLY A 99 -1.90 4.38 16.59
C GLY A 99 -1.05 3.53 15.63
N TRP A 100 -0.38 4.16 14.67
CA TRP A 100 0.53 3.48 13.75
C TRP A 100 1.72 2.84 14.47
N VAL A 101 2.40 3.60 15.34
CA VAL A 101 3.56 3.10 16.10
C VAL A 101 3.17 1.90 16.96
N ILE A 102 2.01 1.95 17.63
CA ILE A 102 1.48 0.84 18.41
C ILE A 102 1.14 -0.36 17.51
N LEU A 103 0.46 -0.14 16.38
CA LEU A 103 0.11 -1.22 15.46
C LEU A 103 1.34 -1.93 14.89
N MET A 104 2.37 -1.18 14.51
CA MET A 104 3.65 -1.71 14.04
C MET A 104 4.36 -2.53 15.11
N PHE A 105 4.29 -2.09 16.37
CA PHE A 105 4.84 -2.84 17.50
C PHE A 105 4.06 -4.15 17.74
N LEU A 106 2.72 -4.09 17.77
CA LEU A 106 1.86 -5.25 18.01
C LEU A 106 1.89 -6.30 16.89
N THR A 107 2.24 -5.89 15.67
CA THR A 107 2.29 -6.78 14.50
C THR A 107 3.71 -7.20 14.15
N ASP A 108 4.71 -6.86 14.97
CA ASP A 108 6.12 -7.15 14.70
C ASP A 108 6.52 -6.71 13.27
N LEU A 109 6.14 -5.48 12.92
CA LEU A 109 6.36 -4.85 11.61
C LEU A 109 5.65 -5.53 10.43
N ASN A 110 4.75 -6.49 10.68
CA ASN A 110 3.99 -7.16 9.63
C ASN A 110 2.80 -6.29 9.15
N ILE A 111 3.04 -5.51 8.09
CA ILE A 111 2.07 -4.60 7.48
C ILE A 111 0.77 -5.31 7.03
N ARG A 112 0.84 -6.56 6.53
CA ARG A 112 -0.37 -7.30 6.11
C ARG A 112 -1.28 -7.64 7.28
N ALA A 113 -0.71 -7.85 8.47
CA ALA A 113 -1.49 -8.08 9.67
C ALA A 113 -2.17 -6.80 10.20
N ILE A 114 -1.65 -5.61 9.87
CA ILE A 114 -2.20 -4.32 10.29
C ILE A 114 -3.57 -4.06 9.66
N GLY A 115 -3.72 -4.29 8.35
CA GLY A 115 -4.98 -4.05 7.63
C GLY A 115 -6.18 -4.89 8.12
N ARG A 116 -5.91 -5.99 8.83
CA ARG A 116 -6.95 -6.85 9.43
C ARG A 116 -7.37 -6.42 10.83
N LYS A 117 -6.71 -5.43 11.44
CA LYS A 117 -7.04 -4.95 12.79
C LYS A 117 -8.14 -3.88 12.73
N PRO A 118 -9.13 -3.92 13.62
CA PRO A 118 -10.28 -3.00 13.60
C PRO A 118 -9.86 -1.53 13.78
N ILE A 119 -8.81 -1.26 14.56
CA ILE A 119 -8.29 0.10 14.78
C ILE A 119 -7.76 0.71 13.47
N ALA A 120 -7.07 -0.08 12.63
CA ALA A 120 -6.59 0.39 11.34
C ALA A 120 -7.75 0.69 10.38
N GLN A 121 -8.81 -0.12 10.41
CA GLN A 121 -9.99 0.06 9.58
C GLN A 121 -10.75 1.35 9.90
N VAL A 122 -10.88 1.72 11.18
CA VAL A 122 -11.55 2.97 11.61
C VAL A 122 -10.80 4.22 11.12
N VAL A 123 -9.46 4.24 11.27
CA VAL A 123 -8.65 5.37 10.79
C VAL A 123 -8.71 5.48 9.25
N GLN A 124 -8.73 4.33 8.56
CA GLN A 124 -8.88 4.27 7.12
C GLN A 124 -10.26 4.71 6.63
N THR A 125 -11.31 4.56 7.43
CA THR A 125 -12.67 4.93 6.99
C THR A 125 -12.81 6.44 6.77
N LEU A 126 -12.09 7.26 7.54
CA LEU A 126 -12.11 8.72 7.39
C LEU A 126 -11.35 9.20 6.13
N TRP A 127 -10.27 8.50 5.75
CA TRP A 127 -9.49 8.75 4.54
C TRP A 127 -9.68 7.64 3.50
N LEU A 128 -10.93 7.21 3.30
CA LEU A 128 -11.27 6.01 2.54
C LEU A 128 -10.72 6.05 1.11
N VAL A 129 -11.01 7.11 0.34
CA VAL A 129 -10.66 7.18 -1.09
C VAL A 129 -9.13 7.10 -1.30
N PRO A 130 -8.31 7.93 -0.63
CA PRO A 130 -6.86 7.81 -0.76
C PRO A 130 -6.31 6.48 -0.23
N SER A 131 -6.89 5.92 0.83
CA SER A 131 -6.46 4.64 1.39
C SER A 131 -6.69 3.47 0.44
N VAL A 132 -7.83 3.47 -0.27
CA VAL A 132 -8.16 2.46 -1.28
C VAL A 132 -7.20 2.55 -2.47
N ILE A 133 -6.94 3.74 -2.98
CA ILE A 133 -6.00 3.95 -4.10
C ILE A 133 -4.58 3.51 -3.71
N SER A 134 -4.14 3.89 -2.51
CA SER A 134 -2.84 3.51 -1.95
C SER A 134 -2.69 1.99 -1.79
N PHE A 135 -3.77 1.31 -1.40
CA PHE A 135 -3.80 -0.15 -1.28
C PHE A 135 -3.61 -0.84 -2.64
N PHE A 136 -4.35 -0.41 -3.67
CA PHE A 136 -4.20 -0.97 -5.03
C PHE A 136 -2.82 -0.70 -5.64
N ASN A 137 -2.19 0.42 -5.31
CA ASN A 137 -0.84 0.75 -5.77
C ASN A 137 0.28 0.12 -4.91
N GLY A 138 -0.05 -0.70 -3.91
CA GLY A 138 0.92 -1.33 -3.02
C GLY A 138 1.70 -0.36 -2.12
N TRP A 139 1.32 0.92 -2.09
CA TRP A 139 2.02 1.95 -1.30
C TRP A 139 1.45 2.02 0.11
N VAL A 140 1.71 1.00 0.94
CA VAL A 140 1.03 0.87 2.24
C VAL A 140 1.37 2.01 3.22
N TRP A 141 2.52 2.65 3.05
CA TRP A 141 2.92 3.82 3.85
C TRP A 141 2.01 5.04 3.63
N ALA A 142 1.24 5.10 2.54
CA ALA A 142 0.28 6.18 2.34
C ALA A 142 -0.86 6.17 3.37
N VAL A 143 -1.17 5.02 3.98
CA VAL A 143 -2.12 4.91 5.10
C VAL A 143 -1.69 5.79 6.29
N LEU A 144 -0.39 5.99 6.48
CA LEU A 144 0.16 6.90 7.49
C LEU A 144 0.36 8.31 6.93
N LEU A 145 1.00 8.42 5.76
CA LEU A 145 1.42 9.70 5.19
C LEU A 145 0.24 10.59 4.81
N ILE A 146 -0.87 10.03 4.31
CA ILE A 146 -2.00 10.82 3.83
C ILE A 146 -2.74 11.49 4.99
N PRO A 147 -3.17 10.78 6.06
CA PRO A 147 -3.80 11.44 7.20
C PRO A 147 -2.87 12.41 7.92
N VAL A 148 -1.62 12.02 8.18
CA VAL A 148 -0.68 12.88 8.93
C VAL A 148 -0.26 14.09 8.09
N GLY A 149 0.12 13.86 6.83
CA GLY A 149 0.55 14.91 5.92
C GLY A 149 -0.55 15.92 5.62
N SER A 150 -1.77 15.46 5.32
CA SER A 150 -2.89 16.37 5.06
C SER A 150 -3.25 17.24 6.27
N GLN A 151 -3.25 16.66 7.47
CA GLN A 151 -3.53 17.40 8.71
C GLN A 151 -2.43 18.43 9.00
N LEU A 152 -1.16 18.08 8.82
CA LEU A 152 -0.05 19.01 8.96
C LEU A 152 -0.11 20.13 7.93
N CYS A 153 -0.35 19.82 6.65
CA CYS A 153 -0.49 20.82 5.59
C CYS A 153 -1.66 21.78 5.86
N PHE A 154 -2.80 21.26 6.33
CA PHE A 154 -3.95 22.08 6.68
C PHE A 154 -3.65 23.00 7.88
N ALA A 155 -3.05 22.46 8.95
CA ALA A 155 -2.68 23.23 10.14
C ALA A 155 -1.62 24.30 9.84
N LEU A 156 -0.63 23.98 8.99
CA LEU A 156 0.36 24.93 8.46
C LEU A 156 -0.32 26.06 7.67
N GLY A 157 -1.26 25.71 6.80
CA GLY A 157 -2.05 26.68 6.03
C GLY A 157 -2.86 27.60 6.93
N TYR A 158 -3.53 27.03 7.94
CA TYR A 158 -4.36 27.75 8.90
C TYR A 158 -3.57 28.76 9.72
N GLY A 159 -2.49 28.31 10.38
CA GLY A 159 -1.75 29.18 11.28
C GLY A 159 -0.80 30.14 10.56
N GLY A 160 -0.28 29.79 9.38
CA GLY A 160 0.40 30.66 8.42
C GLY A 160 1.22 31.80 9.03
N ALA A 161 0.89 33.05 8.70
CA ALA A 161 1.59 34.26 9.15
C ALA A 161 1.49 34.54 10.67
N ARG A 162 0.65 33.81 11.41
CA ARG A 162 0.45 33.98 12.85
C ARG A 162 1.45 33.19 13.68
N TRP A 163 2.16 32.22 13.09
CA TRP A 163 3.11 31.36 13.80
C TRP A 163 4.22 32.14 14.54
N GLY A 164 4.67 33.26 13.98
CA GLY A 164 5.67 34.13 14.60
C GLY A 164 5.15 35.08 15.68
N VAL A 165 3.83 35.29 15.74
CA VAL A 165 3.18 36.31 16.59
C VAL A 165 2.55 35.71 17.85
N LEU A 166 2.23 34.41 17.84
CA LEU A 166 1.67 33.68 18.99
C LEU A 166 2.75 33.46 20.06
N ARG A 167 2.79 34.33 21.06
CA ARG A 167 3.71 34.25 22.21
C ARG A 167 2.95 34.48 23.52
N GLY A 168 3.09 33.52 24.44
CA GLY A 168 2.69 33.64 25.84
C GLY A 168 1.33 33.00 26.15
N GLY A 169 1.34 31.99 27.02
CA GLY A 169 0.13 31.33 27.52
C GLY A 169 0.25 29.81 27.59
N ALA A 170 -0.70 29.16 28.27
CA ALA A 170 -0.77 27.70 28.36
C ALA A 170 -1.05 27.03 27.00
N GLY A 171 -1.72 27.72 26.07
CA GLY A 171 -1.99 27.21 24.72
C GLY A 171 -0.71 27.08 23.88
N TYR A 172 0.19 28.05 23.95
CA TYR A 172 1.50 28.01 23.31
C TYR A 172 2.36 26.83 23.78
N SER A 173 2.43 26.62 25.11
CA SER A 173 3.16 25.48 25.69
C SER A 173 2.56 24.14 25.25
N CYS A 174 1.23 24.04 25.24
CA CYS A 174 0.51 22.85 24.76
C CYS A 174 0.82 22.57 23.29
N ARG A 175 0.77 23.59 22.42
CA ARG A 175 1.10 23.46 21.00
C ARG A 175 2.54 22.99 20.80
N ASN A 176 3.49 23.59 21.49
CA ASN A 176 4.90 23.20 21.39
C ASN A 176 5.13 21.76 21.87
N LEU A 177 4.50 21.35 22.97
CA LEU A 177 4.54 19.97 23.44
C LEU A 177 3.96 19.01 22.39
N LEU A 178 2.83 19.37 21.77
CA LEU A 178 2.19 18.58 20.73
C LEU A 178 3.11 18.43 19.50
N VAL A 179 3.77 19.51 19.07
CA VAL A 179 4.77 19.47 17.99
C VAL A 179 5.95 18.58 18.37
N ILE A 180 6.47 18.65 19.60
CA ILE A 180 7.53 17.76 20.08
C ILE A 180 7.08 16.30 20.03
N CYS A 181 5.85 15.99 20.48
CA CYS A 181 5.29 14.64 20.40
C CYS A 181 5.15 14.18 18.94
N LEU A 182 4.70 15.03 18.03
CA LEU A 182 4.62 14.72 16.59
C LEU A 182 6.00 14.42 16.01
N LEU A 183 7.02 15.18 16.37
CA LEU A 183 8.40 14.92 15.95
C LEU A 183 8.89 13.58 16.51
N PHE A 184 8.66 13.31 17.80
CA PHE A 184 9.06 12.05 18.44
C PHE A 184 8.40 10.84 17.77
N PHE A 185 7.07 10.83 17.63
CA PHE A 185 6.38 9.72 16.98
C PHE A 185 6.67 9.64 15.47
N GLY A 186 6.92 10.77 14.81
CA GLY A 186 7.40 10.82 13.44
C GLY A 186 8.76 10.14 13.28
N SER A 187 9.72 10.42 14.17
CA SER A 187 11.02 9.73 14.20
C SER A 187 10.87 8.24 14.47
N CYS A 188 9.98 7.83 15.38
CA CYS A 188 9.67 6.42 15.61
C CYS A 188 9.11 5.74 14.36
N ALA A 189 8.20 6.38 13.63
CA ALA A 189 7.64 5.83 12.39
C ALA A 189 8.69 5.70 11.27
N VAL A 190 9.60 6.67 11.15
CA VAL A 190 10.75 6.59 10.22
C VAL A 190 11.71 5.47 10.63
N TYR A 191 11.97 5.30 11.93
CA TYR A 191 12.79 4.20 12.40
C TYR A 191 12.12 2.83 12.13
N GLN A 192 10.81 2.73 12.33
CA GLN A 192 10.04 1.53 11.99
C GLN A 192 10.03 1.23 10.48
N SER A 193 10.03 2.25 9.62
CA SER A 193 10.13 2.03 8.17
C SER A 193 11.49 1.50 7.75
N HIS A 194 12.56 1.98 8.38
CA HIS A 194 13.90 1.43 8.21
C HIS A 194 13.96 -0.04 8.68
N LEU A 195 13.47 -0.35 9.88
CA LEU A 195 13.43 -1.72 10.39
C LEU A 195 12.59 -2.65 9.50
N TYR A 196 11.46 -2.16 8.98
CA TYR A 196 10.65 -2.88 8.02
C TYR A 196 11.44 -3.21 6.75
N ALA A 197 12.15 -2.23 6.17
CA ALA A 197 12.97 -2.44 4.97
C ALA A 197 14.09 -3.46 5.19
N VAL A 198 14.69 -3.50 6.39
CA VAL A 198 15.69 -4.51 6.76
C VAL A 198 15.06 -5.90 6.93
N LYS A 199 13.87 -5.99 7.53
CA LYS A 199 13.17 -7.25 7.79
C LYS A 199 12.54 -7.85 6.53
N TYR A 200 12.07 -7.00 5.62
CA TYR A 200 11.43 -7.33 4.36
C TYR A 200 12.17 -6.62 3.22
N PRO A 201 13.38 -7.08 2.85
CA PRO A 201 14.13 -6.48 1.76
C PRO A 201 13.30 -6.56 0.47
N ALA A 202 13.17 -5.42 -0.21
CA ALA A 202 12.62 -5.40 -1.55
C ALA A 202 13.53 -6.24 -2.46
N PRO A 203 12.99 -7.09 -3.35
CA PRO A 203 13.81 -7.84 -4.29
C PRO A 203 14.66 -6.87 -5.13
N GLU A 204 15.98 -7.10 -5.18
CA GLU A 204 16.96 -6.24 -5.88
C GLU A 204 16.66 -6.06 -7.37
N SER A 205 15.88 -6.96 -7.95
CA SER A 205 15.28 -6.82 -9.27
C SER A 205 13.76 -6.89 -9.14
N SER A 206 13.11 -5.74 -9.00
CA SER A 206 11.68 -5.63 -9.29
C SER A 206 11.49 -5.67 -10.80
N GLU A 207 11.77 -6.80 -11.44
CA GLU A 207 11.07 -7.11 -12.67
C GLU A 207 9.61 -7.31 -12.24
N TYR A 208 8.83 -6.23 -12.33
CA TYR A 208 7.39 -6.30 -12.14
C TYR A 208 6.85 -7.17 -13.27
N LEU A 209 6.73 -8.46 -12.96
CA LEU A 209 6.12 -9.45 -13.84
C LEU A 209 4.61 -9.30 -13.69
N TYR A 210 4.02 -8.56 -14.61
CA TYR A 210 2.57 -8.43 -14.68
C TYR A 210 1.99 -9.75 -15.19
N PHE A 211 1.08 -10.34 -14.41
CA PHE A 211 0.42 -11.60 -14.80
C PHE A 211 -0.22 -11.52 -16.20
N ARG A 212 -0.80 -10.36 -16.52
CA ARG A 212 -1.41 -10.06 -17.82
C ARG A 212 -0.47 -10.24 -19.01
N ASP A 213 0.82 -9.93 -18.85
CA ASP A 213 1.82 -10.06 -19.92
C ASP A 213 2.06 -11.53 -20.31
N TYR A 214 1.65 -12.49 -19.47
CA TYR A 214 1.86 -13.92 -19.65
C TYR A 214 0.55 -14.68 -19.87
N GLN A 215 -0.47 -14.01 -20.41
CA GLN A 215 -1.73 -14.63 -20.82
C GLN A 215 -1.78 -14.77 -22.34
N ALA A 216 -2.30 -15.90 -22.84
CA ALA A 216 -2.32 -16.21 -24.27
C ALA A 216 -3.15 -15.20 -25.10
N HIS A 217 -4.22 -14.67 -24.51
CA HIS A 217 -5.11 -13.72 -25.18
C HIS A 217 -4.57 -12.27 -25.19
N THR A 218 -3.47 -11.98 -24.49
CA THR A 218 -2.86 -10.65 -24.45
C THR A 218 -2.05 -10.40 -25.72
N TRP A 219 -2.35 -9.30 -26.41
CA TRP A 219 -1.60 -8.86 -27.58
C TRP A 219 -0.15 -8.52 -27.20
N GLY A 220 0.83 -9.10 -27.89
CA GLY A 220 2.25 -8.92 -27.59
C GLY A 220 2.68 -9.56 -26.27
N ASN A 221 2.04 -10.66 -25.87
CA ASN A 221 2.43 -11.41 -24.67
C ASN A 221 3.91 -11.83 -24.70
N LYS A 222 4.45 -12.06 -23.49
CA LYS A 222 5.84 -12.46 -23.25
C LYS A 222 5.98 -13.98 -23.08
N LEU A 223 4.99 -14.76 -23.55
CA LEU A 223 5.07 -16.21 -23.51
C LEU A 223 6.17 -16.69 -24.45
N THR A 224 6.99 -17.60 -23.96
CA THR A 224 8.03 -18.23 -24.78
C THR A 224 7.49 -19.51 -25.36
N GLY A 225 7.23 -19.52 -26.66
CA GLY A 225 6.83 -20.73 -27.38
C GLY A 225 7.93 -21.79 -27.37
N LEU A 226 7.52 -23.06 -27.48
CA LEU A 226 8.45 -24.15 -27.75
C LEU A 226 9.03 -23.99 -29.17
N ARG A 227 10.30 -24.35 -29.34
CA ARG A 227 10.97 -24.29 -30.65
C ARG A 227 10.43 -25.33 -31.62
N ASP A 228 9.99 -26.45 -31.09
CA ASP A 228 9.46 -27.60 -31.81
C ASP A 228 8.10 -28.01 -31.22
N GLU A 229 7.35 -28.85 -31.93
CA GLU A 229 6.10 -29.40 -31.39
C GLU A 229 6.36 -30.21 -30.10
N PRO A 230 5.54 -30.00 -29.06
CA PRO A 230 5.70 -30.72 -27.80
C PRO A 230 5.43 -32.21 -27.98
N THR A 231 6.33 -33.06 -27.48
CA THR A 231 6.13 -34.51 -27.44
C THR A 231 4.94 -34.92 -26.57
N LEU A 232 4.61 -34.11 -25.56
CA LEU A 232 3.49 -34.31 -24.67
C LEU A 232 2.53 -33.11 -24.80
N LEU A 233 1.34 -33.35 -25.34
CA LEU A 233 0.28 -32.36 -25.44
C LEU A 233 -0.91 -32.80 -24.58
N LEU A 234 -1.29 -31.95 -23.63
CA LEU A 234 -2.40 -32.14 -22.72
C LEU A 234 -3.68 -31.58 -23.35
N THR A 235 -4.56 -32.48 -23.78
CA THR A 235 -5.86 -32.12 -24.38
C THR A 235 -7.04 -32.38 -23.44
N GLN A 236 -6.81 -33.02 -22.30
CA GLN A 236 -7.81 -33.43 -21.30
C GLN A 236 -7.16 -33.41 -19.91
N ASN A 237 -7.98 -33.33 -18.84
CA ASN A 237 -7.50 -33.34 -17.44
C ASN A 237 -6.40 -32.29 -17.18
N TRP A 238 -6.65 -31.04 -17.57
CA TRP A 238 -5.64 -29.99 -17.49
C TRP A 238 -5.19 -29.75 -16.04
N PRO A 239 -3.87 -29.61 -15.81
CA PRO A 239 -3.35 -29.38 -14.49
C PRO A 239 -3.71 -27.98 -14.02
N ARG A 240 -4.06 -27.84 -12.73
CA ARG A 240 -4.17 -26.54 -12.07
C ARG A 240 -2.81 -26.12 -11.55
N LEU A 241 -2.31 -24.98 -12.02
CA LEU A 241 -1.00 -24.44 -11.65
C LEU A 241 -1.18 -23.16 -10.86
N ASP A 242 -0.43 -23.02 -9.77
CA ASP A 242 -0.34 -21.79 -8.98
C ASP A 242 1.07 -21.70 -8.38
N GLY A 243 1.69 -20.52 -8.40
CA GLY A 243 3.10 -20.42 -8.08
C GLY A 243 3.59 -19.05 -7.67
N ALA A 244 4.90 -18.97 -7.41
CA ALA A 244 5.56 -17.70 -7.16
C ALA A 244 5.60 -16.87 -8.43
N THR A 245 5.29 -15.57 -8.31
CA THR A 245 5.32 -14.62 -9.43
C THR A 245 6.65 -14.58 -10.17
N ALA A 246 7.78 -14.80 -9.49
CA ALA A 246 9.10 -14.86 -10.12
C ALA A 246 9.26 -16.02 -11.12
N GLY A 247 8.54 -17.13 -10.90
CA GLY A 247 8.55 -18.28 -11.81
C GLY A 247 7.54 -18.16 -12.96
N LEU A 248 6.71 -17.12 -12.96
CA LEU A 248 5.59 -16.96 -13.90
C LEU A 248 6.00 -17.11 -15.37
N PRO A 249 7.09 -16.47 -15.85
CA PRO A 249 7.50 -16.61 -17.24
C PRO A 249 7.72 -18.06 -17.65
N LEU A 250 8.20 -18.89 -16.73
CA LEU A 250 8.52 -20.29 -17.00
C LEU A 250 7.26 -21.16 -16.99
N TYR A 251 6.48 -21.14 -15.90
CA TYR A 251 5.34 -22.06 -15.79
C TYR A 251 4.14 -21.64 -16.65
N ALA A 252 3.93 -20.34 -16.90
CA ALA A 252 2.89 -19.89 -17.84
C ALA A 252 3.24 -20.29 -19.29
N SER A 253 4.50 -20.09 -19.70
CA SER A 253 4.95 -20.51 -21.03
C SER A 253 4.83 -22.03 -21.21
N ALA A 254 5.25 -22.81 -20.20
CA ALA A 254 5.10 -24.26 -20.23
C ALA A 254 3.64 -24.69 -20.27
N PHE A 255 2.77 -24.05 -19.49
CA PHE A 255 1.33 -24.33 -19.48
C PHE A 255 0.73 -24.14 -20.87
N TYR A 256 0.79 -22.93 -21.42
CA TYR A 256 0.18 -22.62 -22.71
C TYR A 256 0.83 -23.37 -23.88
N ALA A 257 2.10 -23.76 -23.79
CA ALA A 257 2.75 -24.54 -24.82
C ALA A 257 2.39 -26.05 -24.77
N LEU A 258 2.11 -26.59 -23.58
CA LEU A 258 1.82 -28.00 -23.37
C LEU A 258 0.33 -28.31 -23.31
N THR A 259 -0.54 -27.33 -23.11
CA THR A 259 -2.00 -27.53 -23.00
C THR A 259 -2.73 -27.00 -24.22
N ARG A 260 -3.70 -27.78 -24.71
CA ARG A 260 -4.66 -27.32 -25.70
C ARG A 260 -6.05 -27.30 -25.08
N PHE A 261 -6.67 -26.12 -25.09
CA PHE A 261 -8.03 -25.91 -24.60
C PHE A 261 -9.04 -25.92 -25.76
N PRO A 262 -10.22 -26.53 -25.57
CA PRO A 262 -11.41 -26.25 -26.35
C PRO A 262 -11.81 -24.77 -26.27
N ASP A 263 -12.50 -24.26 -27.30
CA ASP A 263 -12.87 -22.84 -27.40
C ASP A 263 -13.85 -22.37 -26.30
N ASP A 264 -14.51 -23.29 -25.61
CA ASP A 264 -15.48 -23.02 -24.53
C ASP A 264 -14.85 -22.97 -23.13
N ILE A 265 -13.55 -23.25 -22.99
CA ILE A 265 -12.87 -23.31 -21.69
C ILE A 265 -11.88 -22.16 -21.55
N CYS A 266 -11.98 -21.42 -20.45
CA CYS A 266 -11.03 -20.37 -20.07
C CYS A 266 -9.76 -20.99 -19.46
N PRO A 267 -8.59 -20.86 -20.10
CA PRO A 267 -7.32 -21.37 -19.56
C PRO A 267 -6.95 -20.76 -18.20
N GLU A 268 -7.40 -19.54 -17.93
CA GLU A 268 -7.13 -18.80 -16.70
C GLU A 268 -7.76 -19.45 -15.46
N ASP A 269 -8.76 -20.33 -15.61
CA ASP A 269 -9.32 -21.12 -14.50
C ASP A 269 -8.37 -22.21 -13.99
N TYR A 270 -7.28 -22.47 -14.73
CA TYR A 270 -6.30 -23.51 -14.45
C TYR A 270 -4.88 -22.95 -14.24
N LEU A 271 -4.67 -21.64 -14.44
CA LEU A 271 -3.40 -20.97 -14.25
C LEU A 271 -3.58 -19.73 -13.37
N GLU A 272 -3.05 -19.80 -12.16
CA GLU A 272 -3.09 -18.71 -11.19
C GLU A 272 -1.68 -18.22 -10.82
N ASN A 273 -1.61 -17.00 -10.29
CA ASN A 273 -0.40 -16.40 -9.77
C ASN A 273 -0.74 -15.69 -8.45
N GLN A 274 -1.09 -16.47 -7.43
CA GLN A 274 -1.43 -15.92 -6.12
C GLN A 274 -0.18 -15.59 -5.28
N GLY A 275 0.99 -16.08 -5.67
CA GLY A 275 2.25 -15.90 -4.97
C GLY A 275 2.61 -17.10 -4.08
N THR A 276 3.84 -17.08 -3.54
CA THR A 276 4.47 -18.26 -2.93
C THR A 276 3.73 -18.83 -1.71
N ILE A 277 3.07 -17.99 -0.90
CA ILE A 277 2.41 -18.46 0.34
C ILE A 277 1.04 -19.06 0.01
N GLU A 278 0.25 -18.35 -0.79
CA GLU A 278 -1.08 -18.78 -1.22
C GLU A 278 -1.00 -20.05 -2.08
N ALA A 279 -0.09 -20.11 -3.05
CA ALA A 279 0.12 -21.31 -3.88
C ALA A 279 0.47 -22.55 -3.06
N TYR A 280 1.27 -22.41 -2.00
CA TYR A 280 1.59 -23.50 -1.09
C TYR A 280 0.35 -24.03 -0.36
N GLN A 281 -0.53 -23.13 0.09
CA GLN A 281 -1.80 -23.52 0.73
C GLN A 281 -2.74 -24.21 -0.27
N ASN A 282 -2.81 -23.72 -1.50
CA ASN A 282 -3.63 -24.33 -2.55
C ASN A 282 -3.19 -25.76 -2.86
N ILE A 283 -1.89 -26.06 -2.80
CA ILE A 283 -1.39 -27.44 -2.96
C ILE A 283 -1.74 -28.32 -1.78
N LEU A 284 -1.57 -27.83 -0.54
CA LEU A 284 -1.95 -28.59 0.66
C LEU A 284 -3.44 -28.94 0.68
N ASN A 285 -4.28 -28.06 0.12
CA ASN A 285 -5.72 -28.24 0.00
C ASN A 285 -6.14 -29.06 -1.24
N GLY A 286 -5.20 -29.46 -2.11
CA GLY A 286 -5.48 -30.20 -3.35
C GLY A 286 -6.06 -29.36 -4.49
N ASN A 287 -5.98 -28.04 -4.41
CA ASN A 287 -6.51 -27.09 -5.39
C ASN A 287 -5.53 -26.77 -6.53
N ALA A 288 -4.23 -27.03 -6.34
CA ALA A 288 -3.17 -26.84 -7.33
C ALA A 288 -2.16 -27.99 -7.28
N ILE A 289 -1.42 -28.23 -8.38
CA ILE A 289 -0.56 -29.41 -8.56
C ILE A 289 0.93 -29.04 -8.67
N LEU A 290 1.28 -27.85 -9.14
CA LEU A 290 2.68 -27.44 -9.37
C LEU A 290 3.03 -26.17 -8.61
N PHE A 291 4.15 -26.18 -7.89
CA PHE A 291 4.73 -25.03 -7.21
C PHE A 291 6.14 -24.74 -7.73
N LEU A 292 6.38 -23.51 -8.17
CA LEU A 292 7.73 -22.98 -8.27
C LEU A 292 7.92 -21.86 -7.24
N SER A 293 8.99 -21.96 -6.45
CA SER A 293 9.43 -20.92 -5.52
C SER A 293 10.90 -20.63 -5.77
N PRO A 294 11.29 -19.37 -6.08
CA PRO A 294 12.67 -18.97 -5.91
C PRO A 294 12.96 -19.04 -4.40
N SER A 295 14.07 -19.67 -4.04
CA SER A 295 14.45 -19.96 -2.65
C SER A 295 14.21 -18.78 -1.69
N LEU A 296 13.17 -18.87 -0.85
CA LEU A 296 12.99 -17.99 0.30
C LEU A 296 13.62 -18.63 1.56
N PRO A 297 14.34 -17.87 2.41
CA PRO A 297 14.79 -18.34 3.72
C PRO A 297 13.65 -18.86 4.62
N LEU A 298 12.42 -18.40 4.40
CA LEU A 298 11.22 -18.84 5.14
C LEU A 298 10.88 -20.33 4.94
N LEU A 299 11.16 -20.90 3.76
CA LEU A 299 10.91 -22.32 3.46
C LEU A 299 11.88 -23.26 4.20
N LYS A 300 13.05 -22.78 4.64
CA LYS A 300 14.00 -23.59 5.43
C LYS A 300 13.50 -23.90 6.85
N SER A 301 12.62 -23.07 7.40
CA SER A 301 12.14 -23.23 8.79
C SER A 301 11.00 -24.24 8.95
N ASN A 302 10.16 -24.39 7.90
CA ASN A 302 8.96 -25.24 7.93
C ASN A 302 9.06 -26.50 7.07
N TRP A 303 10.24 -26.80 6.51
CA TRP A 303 10.43 -28.07 5.82
C TRP A 303 10.45 -29.21 6.85
N PRO A 304 9.50 -30.18 6.83
CA PRO A 304 9.67 -31.39 7.62
C PRO A 304 10.95 -32.06 7.11
N ARG A 305 11.98 -32.09 7.96
CA ARG A 305 13.22 -32.80 7.63
C ARG A 305 12.82 -34.24 7.28
N PRO A 306 13.32 -34.82 6.18
CA PRO A 306 13.08 -36.22 5.91
C PRO A 306 13.53 -37.00 7.14
N VAL A 307 12.57 -37.69 7.78
CA VAL A 307 12.86 -38.60 8.88
C VAL A 307 13.76 -39.67 8.29
N ARG A 308 15.05 -39.57 8.62
CA ARG A 308 16.07 -40.55 8.26
C ARG A 308 15.66 -41.84 8.97
N LYS A 309 14.88 -42.71 8.31
CA LYS A 309 14.69 -44.09 8.75
C LYS A 309 16.05 -44.76 8.67
N THR A 310 16.78 -44.69 9.78
CA THR A 310 17.93 -45.53 10.05
C THR A 310 17.38 -46.93 10.28
N GLY A 311 17.71 -47.83 9.35
CA GLY A 311 17.24 -49.20 9.33
C GLY A 311 17.89 -49.92 8.18
N LEU A 312 19.23 -50.03 8.22
CA LEU A 312 19.93 -51.06 7.47
C LEU A 312 19.40 -52.42 7.93
N HIS A 313 18.83 -53.20 7.01
CA HIS A 313 18.93 -54.65 7.05
C HIS A 313 19.47 -55.12 5.71
N PRO A 314 20.64 -55.78 5.67
CA PRO A 314 21.19 -56.34 4.45
C PRO A 314 20.54 -57.70 4.21
N LEU A 315 20.02 -57.95 3.02
CA LEU A 315 19.73 -59.30 2.55
C LEU A 315 20.21 -59.41 1.10
N CYS A 316 21.44 -59.89 0.97
CA CYS A 316 21.86 -60.73 -0.14
C CYS A 316 22.07 -62.13 0.41
N THR A 317 21.26 -63.07 -0.06
CA THR A 317 21.59 -64.46 -0.41
C THR A 317 20.55 -64.90 -1.42
#